data_AF-A0A4S2D1G2-F1
#
_entry.id   AF-A0A4S2D1G2-F1
#
_cell.length_a   1.000
_cell.length_b   1.000
_cell.length_c   1.000
_cell.angle_alpha   90.00
_cell.angle_beta   90.00
_cell.angle_gamma   90.00
#
_symmetry.space_group_name_H-M   'P 1'
#
loop_
_entity.id
_entity.type
_entity.pdbx_description
1 polymer ?
#
loop_
_entity_poly.entity_id
_entity_poly.type
_entity_poly.pdbx_seq_one_letter_code
_entity_poly.pdbx_strand_id
1 'polypeptide(L)' 'MDVRLYPCHAKSTRRAGLVRAALFAHVVDGKSYTTRQVAAQLGLSLHGAAKRIKRGPFPLTWHSLQQSRLVKS' A
#
# COMPACT_ATOMS: atom_id res chain seq x y z
N MET A 1 2.51 -3.26 25.34
CA MET A 1 3.46 -4.39 25.24
C MET A 1 4.64 -3.94 24.39
N ASP A 2 5.81 -3.78 24.99
CA ASP A 2 7.02 -3.38 24.25
C ASP A 2 7.56 -4.59 23.47
N VAL A 3 7.45 -4.53 22.14
CA VAL A 3 7.78 -5.64 21.23
C VAL A 3 9.29 -5.90 21.18
N ARG A 4 10.11 -4.96 21.67
CA ARG A 4 11.58 -5.07 21.72
C ARG A 4 12.06 -6.06 22.79
N LEU A 5 11.23 -6.33 23.81
CA LEU A 5 11.54 -7.27 24.89
C LEU A 5 11.29 -8.74 24.47
N TYR A 6 10.58 -8.99 23.36
CA TYR A 6 10.15 -10.32 22.97
C TYR A 6 10.26 -10.55 21.44
N PRO A 7 11.45 -10.94 20.94
CA PRO A 7 11.73 -11.05 19.50
C PRO A 7 10.88 -12.12 18.77
N CYS A 8 10.44 -13.16 19.48
CA CYS A 8 9.51 -14.17 18.96
C CYS A 8 8.12 -13.57 18.69
N HIS A 9 7.65 -12.64 19.52
CA HIS A 9 6.39 -11.93 19.30
C HIS A 9 6.49 -10.92 18.15
N ALA A 10 7.66 -10.29 17.94
CA ALA A 10 7.89 -9.40 16.79
C ALA A 10 7.68 -10.10 15.43
N LYS A 11 8.06 -11.37 15.30
CA LYS A 11 7.83 -12.15 14.07
C LYS A 11 6.33 -12.45 13.88
N SER A 12 5.63 -12.81 14.96
CA SER A 12 4.20 -13.08 14.95
C SER A 12 3.39 -11.83 14.57
N THR A 13 3.72 -10.66 15.16
CA THR A 13 3.05 -9.40 14.83
C THR A 13 3.31 -8.94 13.40
N ARG A 14 4.51 -9.16 12.85
CA ARG A 14 4.82 -8.90 11.44
C ARG A 14 3.97 -9.76 10.50
N ARG A 15 3.83 -11.05 10.78
CA ARG A 15 2.96 -11.96 9.99
C ARG A 15 1.51 -11.51 10.03
N ALA A 16 0.97 -11.22 11.22
CA ALA A 16 -0.39 -10.70 11.37
C ALA A 16 -0.60 -9.38 10.61
N GLY A 17 0.39 -8.49 10.61
CA GLY A 17 0.36 -7.23 9.85
C GLY A 17 0.30 -7.44 8.33
N LEU A 18 1.05 -8.41 7.80
CA LEU A 18 1.03 -8.75 6.38
C LEU A 18 -0.30 -9.37 5.95
N VAL A 19 -0.85 -10.29 6.74
CA VAL A 19 -2.17 -10.90 6.48
C VAL A 19 -3.26 -9.83 6.45
N ARG A 20 -3.26 -8.91 7.43
CA ARG A 20 -4.20 -7.78 7.45
C ARG A 20 -4.03 -6.87 6.23
N ALA A 21 -2.80 -6.61 5.78
CA ALA A 21 -2.56 -5.79 4.60
C ALA A 21 -3.06 -6.47 3.31
N ALA A 22 -2.99 -7.79 3.21
CA ALA A 22 -3.50 -8.55 2.08
C ALA A 22 -5.03 -8.47 1.95
N LEU A 23 -5.77 -8.36 3.06
CA LEU A 23 -7.22 -8.16 3.06
C LEU A 23 -7.65 -6.84 2.42
N PHE A 24 -6.77 -5.83 2.45
CA PHE A 24 -7.00 -4.52 1.84
C PHE A 24 -6.15 -4.32 0.57
N ALA A 25 -5.84 -5.40 -0.13
CA ALA A 25 -5.18 -5.32 -1.42
C ALA A 25 -6.09 -4.68 -2.47
N HIS A 26 -5.47 -3.96 -3.41
CA HIS A 26 -6.14 -3.29 -4.53
C HIS A 26 -5.69 -3.92 -5.85
N VAL A 27 -6.62 -4.09 -6.77
CA VAL A 27 -6.31 -4.57 -8.12
C VAL A 27 -5.77 -3.40 -8.93
N VAL A 28 -4.52 -3.51 -9.39
CA VAL A 28 -3.87 -2.57 -10.31
C VAL A 28 -3.40 -3.36 -11.53
N ASP A 29 -3.82 -2.94 -12.73
CA ASP A 29 -3.55 -3.66 -13.99
C ASP A 29 -3.87 -5.17 -13.91
N GLY A 30 -5.01 -5.49 -13.29
CA GLY A 30 -5.49 -6.87 -13.13
C GLY A 30 -4.75 -7.71 -12.09
N LYS A 31 -3.78 -7.14 -11.36
CA LYS A 31 -3.01 -7.84 -10.31
C LYS A 31 -3.24 -7.21 -8.95
N SER A 32 -3.31 -8.04 -7.90
CA SER A 32 -3.54 -7.58 -6.53
C SER A 32 -2.24 -7.08 -5.89
N TYR A 33 -2.25 -5.82 -5.44
CA TYR A 33 -1.16 -5.19 -4.72
C TYR A 33 -1.63 -4.57 -3.41
N THR A 34 -0.85 -4.72 -2.35
CA THR A 34 -1.05 -3.97 -1.11
C THR A 34 -0.68 -2.50 -1.30
N THR A 35 -1.28 -1.60 -0.50
CA THR A 35 -0.93 -0.17 -0.51
C THR A 35 0.57 0.07 -0.30
N ARG A 36 1.25 -0.81 0.46
CA ARG A 36 2.70 -0.74 0.68
C ARG A 36 3.50 -1.07 -0.57
N GLN A 37 3.09 -2.09 -1.33
CA GLN A 37 3.72 -2.41 -2.62
C GLN A 37 3.50 -1.29 -3.62
N VAL A 38 2.30 -0.73 -3.68
CA VAL A 38 2.00 0.43 -4.54
C VAL A 38 2.85 1.65 -4.14
N ALA A 39 2.99 1.93 -2.84
CA ALA A 39 3.83 3.00 -2.33
C ALA A 39 5.30 2.81 -2.71
N ALA A 40 5.84 1.60 -2.54
CA ALA A 40 7.20 1.27 -2.92
C ALA A 40 7.43 1.44 -4.44
N GLN A 41 6.49 0.96 -5.25
CA GLN A 41 6.57 1.05 -6.71
C GLN A 41 6.52 2.50 -7.22
N LEU A 42 5.72 3.35 -6.57
CA LEU A 42 5.56 4.76 -6.95
C LEU A 42 6.58 5.70 -6.29
N GLY A 43 7.38 5.22 -5.33
CA GLY A 43 8.27 6.03 -4.51
C GLY A 43 7.52 7.06 -3.64
N LEU A 44 6.36 6.68 -3.10
CA LEU A 44 5.49 7.56 -2.31
C LEU A 44 5.41 7.13 -0.85
N SER A 45 4.95 8.03 0.01
CA SER A 45 4.48 7.65 1.33
C SER A 45 3.25 6.74 1.23
N LEU A 46 3.03 5.88 2.23
CA LEU A 46 1.84 5.04 2.32
C LEU A 46 0.54 5.84 2.21
N HIS A 47 0.49 7.01 2.85
CA HIS A 47 -0.66 7.91 2.79
C HIS A 47 -0.86 8.47 1.37
N GLY A 48 0.22 8.89 0.70
CA GLY A 48 0.17 9.38 -0.68
C GLY A 48 -0.33 8.30 -1.65
N ALA A 49 0.18 7.08 -1.53
CA ALA A 49 -0.30 5.93 -2.31
C ALA A 49 -1.78 5.62 -2.04
N ALA A 50 -2.19 5.56 -0.77
CA ALA A 50 -3.59 5.32 -0.38
C ALA A 50 -4.54 6.39 -0.97
N LYS A 51 -4.14 7.67 -0.91
CA LYS A 51 -4.93 8.77 -1.46
C LYS A 51 -5.07 8.65 -2.98
N ARG A 52 -4.02 8.24 -3.68
CA ARG A 52 -4.04 8.03 -5.14
C ARG A 52 -4.90 6.84 -5.54
N ILE A 53 -4.78 5.71 -4.84
CA ILE A 53 -5.62 4.54 -5.06
C ILE A 53 -7.10 4.90 -4.88
N LYS A 54 -7.43 5.69 -3.84
CA LYS A 54 -8.82 6.11 -3.57
C LYS A 54 -9.38 7.11 -4.57
N ARG A 55 -8.53 7.98 -5.14
CA ARG A 55 -8.96 9.07 -6.06
C ARG A 55 -8.69 8.78 -7.53
N GLY A 56 -7.98 7.70 -7.83
CA GLY A 56 -7.62 7.33 -9.19
C GLY A 56 -8.84 6.84 -9.98
N PRO A 57 -8.82 6.99 -11.31
CA PRO A 57 -9.87 6.42 -12.16
C PRO A 57 -9.85 4.89 -12.06
N PHE A 58 -11.03 4.28 -12.06
CA PHE A 58 -11.20 2.84 -12.12
C PHE A 58 -11.42 2.39 -13.58
N PRO A 59 -10.76 1.32 -14.07
CA PRO A 59 -9.85 0.43 -13.35
C PRO A 59 -8.50 1.09 -13.03
N LEU A 60 -7.92 0.74 -11.88
CA LEU A 60 -6.63 1.27 -11.47
C LEU A 60 -5.54 0.70 -12.37
N THR A 61 -4.74 1.59 -12.97
CA THR A 61 -3.59 1.23 -13.79
C THR A 61 -2.34 1.91 -13.24
N TRP A 62 -1.16 1.34 -13.50
CA TRP A 62 0.08 2.00 -13.08
C TRP A 62 0.24 3.39 -13.71
N HIS A 63 -0.22 3.54 -14.96
CA HIS A 63 -0.21 4.80 -15.67
C HIS A 63 -1.06 5.87 -14.97
N SER A 64 -2.31 5.54 -14.60
CA SER A 64 -3.19 6.50 -13.93
C SER A 64 -2.69 6.87 -12.52
N LEU A 65 -2.11 5.90 -11.80
CA LEU A 65 -1.49 6.14 -10.49
C LEU A 65 -0.23 7.00 -10.57
N GLN A 66 0.55 6.92 -11.65
CA GLN A 66 1.72 7.76 -11.89
C GLN A 66 1.35 9.20 -12.28
N GLN A 67 0.38 9.37 -13.18
CA GLN A 67 -0.08 10.67 -13.69
C GLN A 67 -0.70 11.59 -12.63
N SER A 68 -1.23 11.03 -11.52
CA SER A 68 -1.74 11.81 -10.38
C SER A 68 -0.72 12.74 -9.70
N ARG A 69 0.54 12.82 -10.18
CA ARG A 69 1.48 13.91 -9.88
C ARG A 69 1.01 15.29 -10.37
N LEU A 70 -0.02 15.40 -11.21
CA LEU A 70 -0.33 16.63 -11.97
C LEU A 70 -1.34 17.62 -11.38
N VAL A 71 -1.93 17.39 -10.20
CA VAL A 71 -2.76 18.43 -9.56
C VAL A 71 -2.05 18.99 -8.33
N LYS A 72 -1.04 19.81 -8.59
CA LYS A 72 -0.65 20.88 -7.68
C LYS A 72 -1.30 22.15 -8.25
N SER A 73 -2.54 22.42 -7.82
CA SER A 73 -3.05 23.80 -7.79
C SER A 73 -2.65 24.40 -6.46
#